data_AF-A0A0D9WVH2-F1
#
_entry.id   AF-A0A0D9WVH2-F1
#
_cell.length_a   1.000
_cell.length_b   1.000
_cell.length_c   1.000
_cell.angle_alpha   90.00
_cell.angle_beta   90.00
_cell.angle_gamma   90.00
#
_symmetry.space_group_name_H-M   'P 1'
#
loop_
_entity.id
_entity.type
_entity.pdbx_description
1 polymer ?
#
loop_
_entity_poly.entity_id
_entity_poly.type
_entity_poly.pdbx_seq_one_letter_code
_entity_poly.pdbx_strand_id
1 'polypeptide(L)'
;MDIASFVTSLVTSFVIFVVLVLVFTWLSSRPGNAPVYYPSVLLRGMDPWEGRGRGTRSPVGWLRQALSASEGDVVAAGGVDAAVYLVFLSSVLSILVFSGVVLLPVLLPSLTTIIDNPTGIVNMLANSLPGSATFFLTFVALKFFVGYGLELSRLVPLIIFHLKRKYLCKTEDDVRAAWAPGDLGYNTRVPNDMLIVTIVLCYSVIAPLIIPFGVAYFALGWIIAKNQVLRVYVPSYESYGRMWPHMHTRIIAALLIYQTTMVGVILLKQFLYSPILVPLIPISFIFAYITHMRFYPAFAKTPLEVVQHDVKETPNMDAIYTAYIPACLRPEKLEDVDIFEDAQSHTTSRAPSI
;
A
#
# COMPACT_ATOMS: atom_id res chain seq x y z
N MET A 1 -2.13 -3.97 -31.61
CA MET A 1 -3.17 -3.04 -31.16
C MET A 1 -3.18 -1.87 -32.11
N ASP A 2 -4.36 -1.48 -32.60
CA ASP A 2 -4.46 -0.27 -33.42
C ASP A 2 -4.14 0.96 -32.57
N ILE A 3 -3.37 1.87 -33.15
CA ILE A 3 -2.90 3.14 -32.58
C ILE A 3 -4.01 3.92 -31.85
N ALA A 4 -5.18 3.99 -32.48
CA ALA A 4 -6.34 4.67 -31.91
C ALA A 4 -6.83 3.98 -30.63
N SER A 5 -6.78 2.64 -30.55
CA SER A 5 -7.26 1.89 -29.38
C SER A 5 -6.39 2.13 -28.14
N PHE A 6 -5.07 2.23 -28.31
CA PHE A 6 -4.14 2.48 -27.19
C PHE A 6 -4.34 3.88 -26.61
N VAL A 7 -4.34 4.90 -27.46
CA VAL A 7 -4.51 6.30 -27.03
C VAL A 7 -5.91 6.51 -26.44
N THR A 8 -6.94 5.96 -27.08
CA THR A 8 -8.30 6.02 -26.56
C THR A 8 -8.36 5.39 -25.17
N SER A 9 -7.79 4.20 -24.97
CA SER A 9 -7.76 3.53 -23.67
C SER A 9 -7.05 4.35 -22.59
N LEU A 10 -5.95 5.04 -22.94
CA LEU A 10 -5.19 5.85 -21.99
C LEU A 10 -5.96 7.12 -21.60
N VAL A 11 -6.53 7.81 -22.59
CA VAL A 11 -7.35 9.02 -22.39
C VAL A 11 -8.61 8.67 -21.60
N THR A 12 -9.33 7.60 -21.95
CA THR A 12 -10.52 7.18 -21.20
C THR A 12 -10.18 6.84 -19.76
N SER A 13 -9.06 6.14 -19.52
CA SER A 13 -8.62 5.81 -18.17
C SER A 13 -8.27 7.05 -17.35
N PHE A 14 -7.58 8.02 -17.96
CA PHE A 14 -7.27 9.31 -17.31
C PHE A 14 -8.55 10.10 -16.97
N VAL A 15 -9.50 10.18 -17.89
CA VAL A 15 -10.80 10.85 -17.65
C VAL A 15 -11.54 10.16 -16.51
N ILE A 16 -11.60 8.83 -16.51
CA ILE A 16 -12.21 8.05 -15.42
C ILE A 16 -11.52 8.36 -14.09
N PHE A 17 -10.19 8.42 -14.05
CA PHE A 17 -9.46 8.76 -12.84
C PHE A 17 -9.81 10.16 -12.32
N VAL A 18 -9.83 11.18 -13.19
CA VAL A 18 -10.22 12.55 -12.82
C VAL A 18 -11.64 12.59 -12.27
N VAL A 19 -12.58 11.91 -12.93
CA VAL A 19 -13.97 11.80 -12.45
C VAL A 19 -14.03 11.13 -11.07
N LEU A 20 -13.30 10.03 -10.87
CA LEU A 20 -13.27 9.33 -9.58
C LEU A 20 -12.66 10.18 -8.46
N VAL A 21 -11.62 10.97 -8.75
CA VAL A 21 -11.05 11.91 -7.78
C VAL A 21 -12.03 13.03 -7.45
N LEU A 22 -12.73 13.60 -8.45
CA LEU A 22 -13.76 14.61 -8.21
C LEU A 22 -14.91 14.05 -7.39
N VAL A 23 -15.40 12.87 -7.73
CA VAL A 23 -16.43 12.15 -6.97
C VAL A 23 -15.96 11.89 -5.54
N PHE A 24 -14.72 11.44 -5.34
CA PHE A 24 -14.13 11.27 -4.01
C PHE A 24 -14.11 12.59 -3.22
N THR A 25 -13.64 13.68 -3.83
CA THR A 25 -13.55 14.98 -3.13
C THR A 25 -14.94 15.51 -2.75
N TRP A 26 -15.93 15.29 -3.61
CA TRP A 26 -17.31 15.66 -3.33
C TRP A 26 -17.97 14.77 -2.27
N LEU A 27 -17.79 13.45 -2.34
CA LEU A 27 -18.38 12.50 -1.39
C LEU A 27 -17.73 12.57 -0.01
N SER A 28 -16.40 12.71 0.05
CA SER A 28 -15.66 12.88 1.32
C SER A 28 -15.93 14.24 1.97
N SER A 29 -16.41 15.23 1.19
CA SER A 29 -16.82 16.54 1.70
C SER A 29 -18.15 16.51 2.48
N ARG A 30 -18.95 15.44 2.33
CA ARG A 30 -20.28 15.35 2.96
C ARG A 30 -20.20 14.73 4.36
N PRO A 31 -20.78 15.35 5.39
CA PRO A 31 -20.70 14.86 6.77
C PRO A 31 -21.37 13.48 6.93
N GLY A 32 -22.46 13.21 6.20
CA GLY A 32 -23.15 11.92 6.24
C GLY A 32 -22.31 10.72 5.78
N ASN A 33 -21.20 10.95 5.08
CA ASN A 33 -20.28 9.91 4.61
C ASN A 33 -19.01 9.81 5.48
N ALA A 34 -18.91 10.59 6.55
CA ALA A 34 -17.75 10.56 7.45
C ALA A 34 -17.43 9.15 8.00
N PRO A 35 -18.41 8.31 8.36
CA PRO A 35 -18.14 6.94 8.82
C PRO A 35 -17.47 6.05 7.78
N VAL A 36 -17.58 6.38 6.49
CA VAL A 36 -16.92 5.63 5.41
C VAL A 36 -15.55 6.21 5.12
N TYR A 37 -15.39 7.54 5.05
CA TYR A 37 -14.13 8.18 4.62
C TYR A 37 -13.14 8.52 5.72
N TYR A 38 -13.59 8.57 6.98
CA TYR A 38 -12.78 8.87 8.16
C TYR A 38 -13.01 7.93 9.38
N PRO A 39 -13.34 6.63 9.23
CA PRO A 39 -13.56 5.72 10.35
C PRO A 39 -12.40 5.64 11.34
N SER A 40 -11.14 5.60 10.89
CA SER A 40 -10.01 5.51 11.84
C SER A 40 -9.84 6.77 12.67
N VAL A 41 -10.22 7.93 12.13
CA VAL A 41 -10.22 9.22 12.85
C VAL A 41 -11.32 9.24 13.90
N LEU A 42 -12.52 8.79 13.52
CA LEU A 42 -13.67 8.70 14.43
C LEU A 42 -13.42 7.74 15.60
N LEU A 43 -12.78 6.60 15.34
CA LEU A 43 -12.43 5.63 16.39
C LEU A 43 -11.38 6.14 17.37
N ARG A 44 -10.56 7.12 16.98
CA ARG A 44 -9.63 7.81 17.88
C ARG A 44 -10.27 8.96 18.65
N GLY A 45 -11.57 9.19 18.49
CA GLY A 45 -12.29 10.28 19.14
C GLY A 45 -11.93 11.67 18.61
N MET A 46 -11.30 11.76 17.43
CA MET A 46 -10.97 13.03 16.79
C MET A 46 -12.06 13.43 15.79
N ASP A 47 -12.32 14.73 15.68
CA ASP A 47 -13.26 15.24 14.69
C ASP A 47 -12.62 15.28 13.28
N PRO A 48 -13.20 14.63 12.25
CA PRO A 48 -12.63 14.61 10.89
C PRO A 48 -12.47 15.98 10.22
N TRP A 49 -13.10 17.00 10.78
CA TRP A 49 -13.14 18.36 10.26
C TRP A 49 -12.34 19.35 11.12
N GLU A 50 -11.83 18.91 12.27
CA GLU A 50 -11.05 19.74 13.16
C GLU A 50 -9.71 20.09 12.51
N GLY A 51 -9.32 21.37 12.54
CA GLY A 51 -8.12 21.87 11.86
C GLY A 51 -8.22 22.06 10.33
N ARG A 52 -9.38 21.78 9.68
CA ARG A 52 -9.60 22.14 8.26
C ARG A 52 -9.79 23.65 8.08
N GLY A 53 -8.70 24.39 7.90
CA GLY A 53 -8.77 25.80 7.47
C GLY A 53 -9.48 25.96 6.11
N ARG A 54 -10.03 27.15 5.80
CA ARG A 54 -10.83 27.45 4.57
C ARG A 54 -10.24 26.91 3.24
N GLY A 55 -8.92 26.73 3.12
CA GLY A 55 -8.24 26.20 1.93
C GLY A 55 -8.25 24.67 1.74
N THR A 56 -8.72 23.90 2.73
CA THR A 56 -8.72 22.42 2.72
C THR A 56 -10.00 21.78 2.14
N ARG A 57 -10.94 22.60 1.67
CA ARG A 57 -12.10 22.19 0.84
C ARG A 57 -11.74 22.01 -0.64
N SER A 58 -10.50 22.27 -1.03
CA SER A 58 -10.02 22.08 -2.39
C SER A 58 -9.90 20.59 -2.73
N PRO A 59 -10.10 20.19 -4.00
CA PRO A 59 -10.03 18.80 -4.44
C PRO A 59 -8.64 18.16 -4.25
N VAL A 60 -7.62 18.96 -3.93
CA VAL A 60 -6.23 18.55 -3.66
C VAL A 60 -5.80 18.79 -2.20
N GLY A 61 -6.69 19.26 -1.32
CA GLY A 61 -6.34 19.49 0.09
C GLY A 61 -5.86 18.22 0.81
N TRP A 62 -6.43 17.07 0.47
CA TRP A 62 -6.03 15.77 1.01
C TRP A 62 -4.61 15.37 0.59
N LEU A 63 -4.17 15.78 -0.61
CA LEU A 63 -2.83 15.51 -1.13
C LEU A 63 -1.78 16.19 -0.25
N ARG A 64 -1.98 17.48 0.03
CA ARG A 64 -1.07 18.26 0.88
C ARG A 64 -0.98 17.69 2.29
N GLN A 65 -2.11 17.26 2.86
CA GLN A 65 -2.16 16.66 4.20
C GLN A 65 -1.46 15.30 4.27
N ALA A 66 -1.62 14.46 3.24
CA ALA A 66 -0.90 13.20 3.15
C ALA A 66 0.62 13.41 3.05
N LEU A 67 1.05 14.41 2.27
CA LEU A 67 2.47 14.76 2.15
C LEU A 67 3.04 15.32 3.45
N SER A 68 2.30 16.14 4.19
CA SER A 68 2.78 16.78 5.43
C SER A 68 2.81 15.86 6.65
N ALA A 69 2.06 14.74 6.65
CA ALA A 69 2.05 13.83 7.79
C ALA A 69 3.41 13.18 8.02
N SER A 70 3.84 13.08 9.27
CA SER A 70 5.11 12.46 9.64
C SER A 70 5.00 10.93 9.68
N GLU A 71 6.14 10.22 9.74
CA GLU A 71 6.15 8.77 9.95
C GLU A 71 5.55 8.39 11.31
N GLY A 72 5.76 9.22 12.34
CA GLY A 72 5.14 9.04 13.66
C GLY A 72 3.62 9.06 13.60
N ASP A 73 3.03 9.94 12.78
CA ASP A 73 1.58 9.99 12.56
C ASP A 73 1.07 8.73 11.86
N VAL A 74 1.85 8.18 10.93
CA VAL A 74 1.51 6.93 10.23
C VAL A 74 1.55 5.74 11.20
N VAL A 75 2.59 5.64 12.03
CA VAL A 75 2.72 4.55 13.00
C VAL A 75 1.64 4.64 14.08
N ALA A 76 1.38 5.84 14.61
CA ALA A 76 0.28 6.06 15.53
C ALA A 76 -1.08 5.72 14.91
N ALA A 77 -1.20 5.87 13.59
CA ALA A 77 -2.44 5.63 12.89
C ALA A 77 -2.70 4.18 12.48
N GLY A 78 -1.74 3.58 11.77
CA GLY A 78 -1.85 2.30 11.12
C GLY A 78 -0.90 1.24 11.62
N GLY A 79 -0.07 1.55 12.62
CA GLY A 79 0.92 0.63 13.15
C GLY A 79 2.23 0.60 12.35
N VAL A 80 3.16 -0.24 12.81
CA VAL A 80 4.49 -0.39 12.22
C VAL A 80 4.41 -1.09 10.87
N ASP A 81 3.51 -2.06 10.73
CA ASP A 81 3.28 -2.77 9.47
C ASP A 81 2.85 -1.85 8.31
N ALA A 82 2.03 -0.84 8.61
CA ALA A 82 1.62 0.14 7.61
C ALA A 82 2.79 1.03 7.19
N ALA A 83 3.63 1.43 8.14
CA ALA A 83 4.86 2.17 7.85
C ALA A 83 5.81 1.35 6.98
N VAL A 84 5.99 0.07 7.28
CA VAL A 84 6.82 -0.87 6.48
C VAL A 84 6.29 -0.99 5.04
N TYR A 85 4.98 -1.02 4.84
CA TYR A 85 4.39 -1.00 3.50
C TYR A 85 4.65 0.33 2.76
N LEU A 86 4.59 1.47 3.45
CA LEU A 86 4.97 2.76 2.84
C LEU A 86 6.46 2.82 2.50
N VAL A 87 7.33 2.25 3.34
CA VAL A 87 8.78 2.10 3.05
C VAL A 87 9.00 1.21 1.84
N PHE A 88 8.21 0.16 1.66
CA PHE A 88 8.24 -0.67 0.44
C PHE A 88 7.91 0.17 -0.80
N LEU A 89 6.81 0.91 -0.79
CA LEU A 89 6.41 1.76 -1.92
C LEU A 89 7.46 2.84 -2.22
N SER A 90 8.03 3.50 -1.20
CA SER A 90 9.05 4.54 -1.40
C SER A 90 10.40 3.97 -1.87
N SER A 91 10.77 2.78 -1.40
CA SER A 91 11.98 2.08 -1.84
C SER A 91 11.89 1.70 -3.33
N VAL A 92 10.76 1.14 -3.75
CA VAL A 92 10.50 0.82 -5.16
C VAL A 92 10.47 2.08 -6.02
N LEU A 93 9.79 3.14 -5.56
CA LEU A 93 9.77 4.42 -6.24
C LEU A 93 11.20 4.96 -6.45
N SER A 94 12.05 4.87 -5.43
CA SER A 94 13.45 5.31 -5.50
C SER A 94 14.26 4.50 -6.53
N ILE A 95 14.06 3.18 -6.57
CA ILE A 95 14.69 2.30 -7.57
C ILE A 95 14.25 2.70 -8.99
N LEU A 96 12.96 2.94 -9.20
CA LEU A 96 12.41 3.31 -10.51
C LEU A 96 12.80 4.71 -10.94
N VAL A 97 12.87 5.68 -10.02
CA VAL A 97 13.36 7.03 -10.30
C VAL A 97 14.85 6.99 -10.68
N PHE A 98 15.66 6.24 -9.93
CA PHE A 98 17.08 6.06 -10.27
C PHE A 98 17.24 5.41 -11.64
N SER A 99 16.50 4.33 -11.92
CA SER A 99 16.49 3.67 -13.24
C SER A 99 16.04 4.62 -14.35
N GLY A 100 15.00 5.43 -14.10
CA GLY A 100 14.48 6.43 -15.03
C GLY A 100 15.50 7.52 -15.34
N VAL A 101 16.23 8.02 -14.35
CA VAL A 101 17.30 9.02 -14.54
C VAL A 101 18.44 8.45 -15.38
N VAL A 102 18.88 7.21 -15.10
CA VAL A 102 19.93 6.54 -15.86
C VAL A 102 19.52 6.28 -17.31
N LEU A 103 18.25 5.93 -17.55
CA LEU A 103 17.71 5.64 -18.88
C LEU A 103 17.17 6.87 -19.61
N LEU A 104 17.08 8.03 -18.95
CA LEU A 104 16.56 9.27 -19.52
C LEU A 104 17.30 9.70 -20.80
N PRO A 105 18.65 9.65 -20.89
CA PRO A 105 19.36 10.02 -22.12
C PRO A 105 18.98 9.14 -23.32
N VAL A 106 18.66 7.87 -23.08
CA VAL A 106 18.18 6.94 -24.12
C VAL A 106 16.75 7.27 -24.54
N LEU A 107 15.96 7.82 -23.62
CA LEU A 107 14.59 8.27 -23.87
C LEU A 107 14.52 9.61 -24.60
N LEU A 108 15.50 10.51 -24.45
CA LEU A 108 15.44 11.87 -25.03
C LEU A 108 15.25 11.93 -26.56
N PRO A 109 15.96 11.14 -27.39
CA PRO A 109 15.73 11.11 -28.84
C PRO A 109 14.32 10.62 -29.19
N SER A 110 13.82 9.66 -28.42
CA SER A 110 12.45 9.17 -28.55
C SER A 110 11.45 10.25 -28.12
N LEU A 111 11.71 10.99 -27.03
CA LEU A 111 10.85 12.05 -26.51
C LEU A 111 10.81 13.30 -27.39
N THR A 112 11.92 13.65 -28.04
CA THR A 112 11.99 14.79 -28.97
C THR A 112 11.25 14.47 -30.27
N THR A 113 11.46 13.27 -30.84
CA THR A 113 10.64 12.80 -31.97
C THR A 113 9.15 12.69 -31.62
N ILE A 114 8.83 12.38 -30.35
CA ILE A 114 7.46 12.39 -29.80
C ILE A 114 6.85 13.80 -29.75
N ILE A 115 7.61 14.81 -29.31
CA ILE A 115 7.15 16.21 -29.20
C ILE A 115 6.97 16.84 -30.59
N ASP A 116 7.89 16.55 -31.52
CA ASP A 116 7.89 17.14 -32.86
C ASP A 116 6.83 16.51 -33.77
N ASN A 117 6.44 15.26 -33.54
CA ASN A 117 5.39 14.56 -34.31
C ASN A 117 4.47 13.70 -33.40
N PRO A 118 3.45 14.31 -32.76
CA PRO A 118 2.56 13.59 -31.85
C PRO A 118 1.78 12.45 -32.52
N THR A 119 1.54 12.53 -33.83
CA THR A 119 0.94 11.45 -34.65
C THR A 119 1.94 10.33 -34.98
N GLY A 120 3.24 10.59 -34.96
CA GLY A 120 4.32 9.64 -35.20
C GLY A 120 4.66 8.75 -34.00
N ILE A 121 4.37 9.23 -32.78
CA ILE A 121 4.55 8.52 -31.50
C ILE A 121 4.02 7.09 -31.59
N VAL A 122 2.77 6.98 -32.03
CA VAL A 122 2.02 5.73 -31.92
C VAL A 122 2.38 4.78 -33.05
N ASN A 123 2.79 5.30 -34.21
CA ASN A 123 3.38 4.51 -35.30
C ASN A 123 4.74 3.92 -34.91
N MET A 124 5.62 4.70 -34.26
CA MET A 124 6.88 4.19 -33.74
C MET A 124 6.64 3.17 -32.62
N LEU A 125 5.72 3.44 -31.68
CA LEU A 125 5.42 2.53 -30.57
C LEU A 125 4.82 1.20 -31.07
N ALA A 126 3.93 1.25 -32.07
CA ALA A 126 3.31 0.07 -32.67
C ALA A 126 4.30 -0.78 -33.50
N ASN A 127 5.28 -0.14 -34.15
CA ASN A 127 6.26 -0.82 -35.01
C ASN A 127 7.54 -1.23 -34.28
N SER A 128 7.84 -0.62 -33.12
CA SER A 128 9.11 -0.80 -32.39
C SER A 128 8.96 -1.57 -31.08
N LEU A 129 7.75 -1.65 -30.49
CA LEU A 129 7.50 -2.45 -29.30
C LEU A 129 6.96 -3.83 -29.67
N PRO A 130 7.50 -4.92 -29.07
CA PRO A 130 6.85 -6.22 -29.14
C PRO A 130 5.39 -6.10 -28.68
N GLY A 131 4.47 -6.82 -29.33
CA GLY A 131 3.04 -6.77 -29.01
C GLY A 131 2.75 -7.00 -27.52
N SER A 132 3.54 -7.82 -26.84
CA SER A 132 3.47 -8.04 -25.39
C SER A 132 3.74 -6.79 -24.55
N ALA A 133 4.66 -5.90 -24.94
CA ALA A 133 4.99 -4.69 -24.18
C ALA A 133 3.84 -3.67 -24.19
N THR A 134 3.09 -3.58 -25.28
CA THR A 134 1.91 -2.70 -25.37
C THR A 134 0.78 -3.13 -24.41
N PHE A 135 0.58 -4.43 -24.25
CA PHE A 135 -0.35 -4.98 -23.25
C PHE A 135 0.06 -4.60 -21.83
N PHE A 136 1.34 -4.78 -21.46
CA PHE A 136 1.78 -4.45 -20.10
C PHE A 136 1.75 -2.95 -19.81
N LEU A 137 2.03 -2.10 -20.79
CA LEU A 137 1.91 -0.66 -20.64
C LEU A 137 0.46 -0.24 -20.39
N THR A 138 -0.50 -0.74 -21.18
CA THR A 138 -1.93 -0.49 -20.95
C THR A 138 -2.42 -1.06 -19.62
N PHE A 139 -1.95 -2.25 -19.24
CA PHE A 139 -2.28 -2.86 -17.95
C PHE A 139 -1.80 -2.02 -16.77
N VAL A 140 -0.54 -1.56 -16.77
CA VAL A 140 0.00 -0.68 -15.73
C VAL A 140 -0.74 0.66 -15.71
N ALA A 141 -1.02 1.25 -16.87
CA ALA A 141 -1.79 2.49 -16.97
C ALA A 141 -3.23 2.33 -16.42
N LEU A 142 -3.90 1.22 -16.74
CA LEU A 142 -5.25 0.93 -16.23
C LEU A 142 -5.24 0.75 -14.71
N LYS A 143 -4.27 0.00 -14.17
CA LYS A 143 -4.10 -0.20 -12.72
C LYS A 143 -3.79 1.13 -12.00
N PHE A 144 -2.97 1.96 -12.62
CA PHE A 144 -2.66 3.31 -12.14
C PHE A 144 -3.91 4.19 -12.09
N PHE A 145 -4.58 4.39 -13.23
CA PHE A 145 -5.70 5.33 -13.31
C PHE A 145 -6.96 4.80 -12.63
N VAL A 146 -7.45 3.64 -13.05
CA VAL A 146 -8.74 3.12 -12.57
C VAL A 146 -8.59 2.45 -11.21
N GLY A 147 -7.52 1.67 -11.01
CA GLY A 147 -7.27 0.98 -9.75
C GLY A 147 -7.17 1.94 -8.56
N TYR A 148 -6.25 2.91 -8.63
CA TYR A 148 -6.13 3.90 -7.55
C TYR A 148 -7.31 4.87 -7.45
N GLY A 149 -7.98 5.19 -8.56
CA GLY A 149 -9.21 5.99 -8.53
C GLY A 149 -10.33 5.31 -7.74
N LEU A 150 -10.52 4.01 -7.94
CA LEU A 150 -11.50 3.20 -7.20
C LEU A 150 -11.11 3.04 -5.74
N GLU A 151 -9.83 2.78 -5.46
CA GLU A 151 -9.30 2.66 -4.11
C GLU A 151 -9.45 3.95 -3.31
N LEU A 152 -9.24 5.11 -3.95
CA LEU A 152 -9.42 6.41 -3.31
C LEU A 152 -10.90 6.70 -3.05
N SER A 153 -11.75 6.49 -4.06
CA SER A 153 -13.19 6.81 -4.00
C SER A 153 -13.99 5.90 -3.08
N ARG A 154 -13.53 4.66 -2.82
CA ARG A 154 -14.17 3.67 -1.94
C ARG A 154 -15.67 3.53 -2.18
N LEU A 155 -16.05 3.45 -3.45
CA LEU A 155 -17.45 3.31 -3.86
C LEU A 155 -18.10 2.04 -3.30
N VAL A 156 -17.37 0.93 -3.27
CA VAL A 156 -17.90 -0.35 -2.76
C VAL A 156 -18.27 -0.27 -1.27
N PRO A 157 -17.38 0.13 -0.34
CA PRO A 157 -17.77 0.36 1.05
C PRO A 157 -18.91 1.37 1.22
N LEU A 158 -18.93 2.43 0.41
CA LEU A 158 -19.97 3.45 0.48
C LEU A 158 -21.35 2.90 0.13
N ILE A 159 -21.46 2.15 -0.96
CA ILE A 159 -22.72 1.52 -1.40
C ILE A 159 -23.19 0.53 -0.33
N ILE A 160 -22.29 -0.32 0.17
CA ILE A 160 -22.60 -1.30 1.22
C ILE A 160 -23.09 -0.60 2.49
N PHE A 161 -22.43 0.48 2.92
CA PHE A 161 -22.83 1.23 4.11
C PHE A 161 -24.23 1.80 3.98
N HIS A 162 -24.55 2.48 2.86
CA HIS A 162 -25.88 3.06 2.65
C HIS A 162 -26.97 1.99 2.53
N LEU A 163 -26.65 0.84 1.92
CA LEU A 163 -27.58 -0.29 1.82
C LEU A 163 -27.84 -0.91 3.20
N LYS A 164 -26.80 -1.20 3.98
CA LYS A 164 -26.91 -1.72 5.35
C LYS A 164 -27.70 -0.77 6.24
N ARG A 165 -27.35 0.53 6.20
CA ARG A 165 -28.02 1.55 7.01
C ARG A 165 -29.51 1.69 6.66
N LYS A 166 -29.89 1.56 5.39
CA LYS A 166 -31.29 1.71 4.97
C LYS A 166 -32.14 0.47 5.25
N TYR A 167 -31.57 -0.73 5.10
CA TYR A 167 -32.35 -1.97 5.10
C TYR A 167 -32.09 -2.91 6.29
N LEU A 168 -30.90 -2.88 6.89
CA LEU A 168 -30.48 -3.84 7.92
C LEU A 168 -30.32 -3.24 9.32
N CYS A 169 -29.81 -2.02 9.45
CA CYS A 169 -29.52 -1.44 10.77
C CYS A 169 -30.81 -1.03 11.50
N LYS A 170 -31.06 -1.63 12.67
CA LYS A 170 -32.19 -1.25 13.55
C LYS A 170 -31.70 -0.64 14.88
N THR A 171 -30.54 -1.09 15.36
CA THR A 171 -29.93 -0.68 16.64
C THR A 171 -28.69 0.20 16.39
N GLU A 172 -28.28 1.00 17.38
CA GLU A 172 -27.04 1.79 17.30
C GLU A 172 -25.79 0.91 17.07
N ASP A 173 -25.76 -0.28 17.67
CA ASP A 173 -24.64 -1.22 17.47
C ASP A 173 -24.61 -1.80 16.05
N ASP A 174 -25.77 -2.00 15.41
CA ASP A 174 -25.83 -2.39 14.00
C ASP A 174 -25.27 -1.28 13.10
N VAL A 175 -25.50 -0.01 13.48
CA VAL A 175 -24.93 1.14 12.78
C VAL A 175 -23.42 1.15 12.98
N ARG A 176 -22.90 0.95 14.20
CA ARG A 176 -21.46 0.83 14.49
C ARG A 176 -20.81 -0.29 13.69
N ALA A 177 -21.41 -1.48 13.67
CA ALA A 177 -20.94 -2.62 12.88
C ALA A 177 -21.00 -2.36 11.36
N ALA A 178 -21.93 -1.54 10.87
CA ALA A 178 -22.05 -1.24 9.45
C ALA A 178 -20.93 -0.34 8.90
N TRP A 179 -20.31 0.51 9.74
CA TRP A 179 -19.17 1.35 9.34
C TRP A 179 -17.82 0.87 9.88
N ALA A 180 -17.77 -0.26 10.58
CA ALA A 180 -16.53 -0.83 11.10
C ALA A 180 -15.45 -0.87 9.99
N PRO A 181 -14.30 -0.19 10.17
CA PRO A 181 -13.29 -0.10 9.14
C PRO A 181 -12.67 -1.47 8.86
N GLY A 182 -12.39 -1.71 7.58
CA GLY A 182 -11.57 -2.84 7.17
C GLY A 182 -10.10 -2.65 7.53
N ASP A 183 -9.35 -3.72 7.34
CA ASP A 183 -7.90 -3.72 7.38
C ASP A 183 -7.29 -3.25 6.05
N LEU A 184 -5.98 -3.04 6.03
CA LEU A 184 -5.27 -2.58 4.83
C LEU A 184 -5.25 -3.62 3.69
N GLY A 185 -5.56 -4.89 3.98
CA GLY A 185 -5.59 -5.97 2.99
C GLY A 185 -4.21 -6.29 2.42
N TYR A 186 -3.19 -6.46 3.28
CA TYR A 186 -1.80 -6.73 2.85
C TYR A 186 -1.69 -7.96 1.93
N ASN A 187 -2.54 -8.96 2.15
CA ASN A 187 -2.64 -10.19 1.36
C ASN A 187 -2.92 -9.95 -0.12
N THR A 188 -3.67 -8.91 -0.48
CA THR A 188 -4.02 -8.59 -1.88
C THR A 188 -3.17 -7.46 -2.41
N ARG A 189 -2.89 -6.43 -1.60
CA ARG A 189 -2.18 -5.24 -2.05
C ARG A 189 -0.71 -5.50 -2.36
N VAL A 190 0.00 -6.17 -1.45
CA VAL A 190 1.44 -6.44 -1.62
C VAL A 190 1.73 -7.30 -2.86
N PRO A 191 1.03 -8.42 -3.12
CA PRO A 191 1.27 -9.20 -4.34
C PRO A 191 0.93 -8.44 -5.63
N ASN A 192 -0.15 -7.64 -5.63
CA ASN A 192 -0.51 -6.81 -6.77
C ASN A 192 0.58 -5.78 -7.09
N ASP A 193 1.09 -5.08 -6.09
CA ASP A 193 2.18 -4.11 -6.30
C ASP A 193 3.47 -4.82 -6.73
N MET A 194 3.79 -5.98 -6.15
CA MET A 194 4.96 -6.78 -6.53
C MET A 194 4.91 -7.25 -7.99
N LEU A 195 3.71 -7.55 -8.51
CA LEU A 195 3.51 -7.85 -9.93
C LEU A 195 3.85 -6.65 -10.79
N ILE A 196 3.41 -5.44 -10.41
CA ILE A 196 3.74 -4.21 -11.13
C ILE A 196 5.25 -3.94 -11.09
N VAL A 197 5.91 -4.13 -9.93
CA VAL A 197 7.39 -4.03 -9.84
C VAL A 197 8.06 -4.94 -10.87
N THR A 198 7.65 -6.21 -10.90
CA THR A 198 8.25 -7.20 -11.81
C THR A 198 8.06 -6.83 -13.28
N ILE A 199 6.85 -6.39 -13.64
CA ILE A 199 6.51 -5.97 -15.01
C ILE A 199 7.34 -4.74 -15.41
N VAL A 200 7.35 -3.68 -14.59
CA VAL A 200 8.05 -2.44 -14.89
C VAL A 200 9.56 -2.68 -15.01
N LEU A 201 10.15 -3.48 -14.11
CA LEU A 201 11.56 -3.85 -14.20
C LEU A 201 11.86 -4.63 -15.48
N CYS A 202 11.15 -5.74 -15.75
CA CYS A 202 11.41 -6.58 -16.93
C CYS A 202 11.25 -5.83 -18.26
N TYR A 203 10.21 -5.00 -18.37
CA TYR A 203 9.94 -4.26 -19.60
C TYR A 203 10.71 -2.94 -19.71
N SER A 204 11.43 -2.49 -18.68
CA SER A 204 12.26 -1.28 -18.73
C SER A 204 13.32 -1.32 -19.84
N VAL A 205 13.91 -2.50 -20.09
CA VAL A 205 14.95 -2.69 -21.14
C VAL A 205 14.36 -2.79 -22.54
N ILE A 206 13.16 -3.40 -22.66
CA ILE A 206 12.50 -3.60 -23.96
C ILE A 206 11.78 -2.32 -24.41
N ALA A 207 11.10 -1.68 -23.46
CA ALA A 207 10.20 -0.56 -23.67
C ALA A 207 10.38 0.47 -22.53
N PRO A 208 11.45 1.28 -22.54
CA PRO A 208 11.76 2.18 -21.42
C PRO A 208 10.68 3.25 -21.16
N LEU A 209 9.72 3.44 -22.08
CA LEU A 209 8.50 4.23 -21.87
C LEU A 209 7.62 3.71 -20.70
N ILE A 210 7.78 2.47 -20.26
CA ILE A 210 7.04 1.93 -19.10
C ILE A 210 7.47 2.58 -17.77
N ILE A 211 8.69 3.11 -17.68
CA ILE A 211 9.26 3.66 -16.43
C ILE A 211 8.47 4.88 -15.95
N PRO A 212 8.19 5.92 -16.78
CA PRO A 212 7.33 7.02 -16.37
C PRO A 212 5.98 6.58 -15.79
N PHE A 213 5.34 5.57 -16.39
CA PHE A 213 4.08 5.02 -15.87
C PHE A 213 4.27 4.29 -14.54
N GLY A 214 5.36 3.54 -14.37
CA GLY A 214 5.73 2.90 -13.12
C GLY A 214 6.03 3.90 -12.00
N VAL A 215 6.81 4.94 -12.29
CA VAL A 215 7.09 6.03 -11.34
C VAL A 215 5.79 6.73 -10.92
N ALA A 216 4.92 7.05 -11.87
CA ALA A 216 3.62 7.65 -11.57
C ALA A 216 2.74 6.72 -10.71
N TYR A 217 2.72 5.42 -11.00
CA TYR A 217 2.01 4.41 -10.22
C TYR A 217 2.47 4.40 -8.76
N PHE A 218 3.77 4.23 -8.50
CA PHE A 218 4.28 4.15 -7.12
C PHE A 218 4.27 5.48 -6.39
N ALA A 219 4.44 6.61 -7.08
CA ALA A 219 4.35 7.94 -6.48
C ALA A 219 2.92 8.22 -5.98
N LEU A 220 1.92 8.02 -6.84
CA LEU A 220 0.53 8.20 -6.45
C LEU A 220 0.09 7.14 -5.42
N GLY A 221 0.52 5.89 -5.62
CA GLY A 221 0.27 4.79 -4.71
C GLY A 221 0.76 5.07 -3.30
N TRP A 222 1.97 5.60 -3.15
CA TRP A 222 2.52 6.00 -1.85
C TRP A 222 1.67 7.07 -1.16
N ILE A 223 1.26 8.09 -1.90
CA ILE A 223 0.42 9.18 -1.38
C ILE A 223 -0.96 8.66 -0.96
N ILE A 224 -1.62 7.88 -1.82
CA ILE A 224 -2.95 7.34 -1.56
C ILE A 224 -2.89 6.37 -0.39
N ALA A 225 -1.93 5.45 -0.37
CA ALA A 225 -1.74 4.52 0.74
C ALA A 225 -1.55 5.27 2.06
N LYS A 226 -0.72 6.32 2.08
CA LYS A 226 -0.51 7.15 3.27
C LYS A 226 -1.80 7.84 3.73
N ASN A 227 -2.55 8.46 2.80
CA ASN A 227 -3.84 9.07 3.11
C ASN A 227 -4.85 8.04 3.66
N GLN A 228 -4.88 6.84 3.09
CA GLN A 228 -5.74 5.76 3.52
C GLN A 228 -5.33 5.20 4.90
N VAL A 229 -4.04 5.06 5.19
CA VAL A 229 -3.60 4.62 6.53
C VAL A 229 -4.01 5.65 7.60
N LEU A 230 -3.88 6.94 7.30
CA LEU A 230 -4.18 7.99 8.28
C LEU A 230 -5.68 8.12 8.60
N ARG A 231 -6.56 7.84 7.64
CA ARG A 231 -8.00 8.16 7.74
C ARG A 231 -8.92 6.95 7.67
N VAL A 232 -8.49 6.00 6.84
CA VAL A 232 -9.03 4.70 6.44
C VAL A 232 -9.04 3.64 7.50
N TYR A 233 -7.97 2.88 7.35
CA TYR A 233 -7.87 1.53 7.77
C TYR A 233 -7.43 1.50 9.21
N VAL A 234 -7.90 0.49 9.92
CA VAL A 234 -7.45 0.18 11.26
C VAL A 234 -6.73 -1.16 11.19
N PRO A 235 -5.51 -1.28 11.70
CA PRO A 235 -4.78 -2.54 11.67
C PRO A 235 -5.50 -3.57 12.54
N SER A 236 -5.82 -4.74 11.98
CA SER A 236 -6.39 -5.86 12.76
C SER A 236 -5.34 -6.63 13.55
N TYR A 237 -4.07 -6.52 13.15
CA TYR A 237 -2.93 -7.16 13.78
C TYR A 237 -1.70 -6.27 13.62
N GLU A 238 -0.73 -6.43 14.52
CA GLU A 238 0.58 -5.79 14.45
C GLU A 238 1.65 -6.88 14.45
N SER A 239 2.40 -6.98 13.35
CA SER A 239 3.49 -7.94 13.17
C SER A 239 4.87 -7.33 13.25
N TYR A 240 5.00 -6.03 13.55
CA TYR A 240 6.26 -5.30 13.70
C TYR A 240 7.18 -5.41 12.49
N GLY A 241 6.62 -5.43 11.28
CA GLY A 241 7.39 -5.44 10.04
C GLY A 241 7.93 -6.80 9.61
N ARG A 242 7.44 -7.90 10.19
CA ARG A 242 7.82 -9.27 9.77
C ARG A 242 7.53 -9.57 8.30
N MET A 243 6.68 -8.78 7.64
CA MET A 243 6.45 -8.86 6.20
C MET A 243 7.62 -8.37 5.35
N TRP A 244 8.50 -7.51 5.88
CA TRP A 244 9.56 -6.85 5.10
C TRP A 244 10.54 -7.82 4.44
N PRO A 245 11.10 -8.83 5.14
CA PRO A 245 12.02 -9.77 4.51
C PRO A 245 11.37 -10.59 3.38
N HIS A 246 10.08 -10.89 3.49
CA HIS A 246 9.32 -11.54 2.43
C HIS A 246 9.12 -10.64 1.21
N MET A 247 8.87 -9.34 1.41
CA MET A 247 8.81 -8.39 0.30
C MET A 247 10.19 -8.21 -0.35
N HIS A 248 11.24 -8.04 0.46
CA HIS A 248 12.62 -7.87 -0.01
C HIS A 248 13.11 -9.04 -0.87
N THR A 249 12.91 -10.28 -0.40
CA THR A 249 13.28 -11.48 -1.17
C THR A 249 12.55 -11.58 -2.51
N ARG A 250 11.28 -11.17 -2.57
CA ARG A 250 10.51 -11.11 -3.82
C ARG A 250 10.99 -10.01 -4.77
N ILE A 251 11.41 -8.85 -4.27
CA ILE A 251 12.02 -7.79 -5.07
C ILE A 251 13.34 -8.28 -5.68
N ILE A 252 14.17 -8.98 -4.89
CA ILE A 252 15.40 -9.61 -5.40
C ILE A 252 15.08 -10.65 -6.47
N ALA A 253 14.06 -11.49 -6.27
CA ALA A 253 13.63 -12.43 -7.29
C ALA A 253 13.20 -11.72 -8.58
N ALA A 254 12.45 -10.61 -8.48
CA ALA A 254 12.09 -9.79 -9.64
C ALA A 254 13.33 -9.19 -10.33
N LEU A 255 14.35 -8.77 -9.57
CA LEU A 255 15.64 -8.29 -10.10
C LEU A 255 16.39 -9.41 -10.86
N LEU A 256 16.40 -10.63 -10.34
CA LEU A 256 17.03 -11.78 -11.01
C LEU A 256 16.30 -12.14 -12.31
N ILE A 257 14.97 -12.10 -12.32
CA ILE A 257 14.16 -12.28 -13.54
C ILE A 257 14.49 -11.17 -14.56
N TYR A 258 14.59 -9.92 -14.09
CA TYR A 258 15.01 -8.79 -14.92
C TYR A 258 16.40 -8.99 -15.54
N GLN A 259 17.40 -9.39 -14.77
CA GLN A 259 18.76 -9.62 -15.29
C GLN A 259 18.79 -10.75 -16.31
N THR A 260 18.06 -11.84 -16.04
CA THR A 260 17.95 -12.98 -16.96
C THR A 260 17.30 -12.57 -18.28
N THR A 261 16.21 -11.80 -18.22
CA THR A 261 15.51 -11.30 -19.43
C THR A 261 16.37 -10.29 -20.19
N MET A 262 17.08 -9.40 -19.50
CA MET A 262 18.02 -8.45 -20.10
C MET A 262 19.14 -9.16 -20.87
N VAL A 263 19.81 -10.13 -20.24
CA VAL A 263 20.86 -10.92 -20.89
C VAL A 263 20.30 -11.66 -22.09
N GLY A 264 19.10 -12.27 -21.97
CA GLY A 264 18.44 -12.95 -23.07
C GLY A 264 18.19 -12.04 -24.28
N VAL A 265 17.67 -10.83 -24.08
CA VAL A 265 17.40 -9.87 -25.17
C VAL A 265 18.70 -9.39 -25.83
N ILE A 266 19.75 -9.10 -25.05
CA ILE A 266 21.03 -8.58 -25.59
C ILE A 266 21.81 -9.68 -26.32
N LEU A 267 21.76 -10.91 -25.83
CA LEU A 267 22.38 -12.07 -26.47
C LEU A 267 21.77 -12.33 -27.85
N LEU A 268 20.43 -12.24 -27.96
CA LEU A 268 19.72 -12.37 -29.24
C LEU A 268 20.12 -11.27 -30.24
N LYS A 269 20.50 -10.08 -29.75
CA LYS A 269 20.97 -8.96 -30.58
C LYS A 269 22.44 -9.05 -30.99
N GLN A 270 23.16 -10.13 -30.65
CA GLN A 270 24.56 -10.39 -31.04
C GLN A 270 25.52 -9.23 -30.71
N PHE A 271 25.33 -8.60 -29.55
CA PHE A 271 26.17 -7.46 -29.13
C PHE A 271 27.48 -7.94 -28.48
N LEU A 272 28.62 -7.38 -28.93
CA LEU A 272 29.97 -7.84 -28.54
C LEU A 272 30.23 -7.75 -27.02
N TYR A 273 29.64 -6.77 -26.33
CA TYR A 273 29.83 -6.56 -24.88
C TYR A 273 28.85 -7.35 -24.00
N SER A 274 28.02 -8.22 -24.57
CA SER A 274 27.07 -9.07 -23.81
C SER A 274 27.70 -9.88 -22.67
N PRO A 275 28.94 -10.41 -22.77
CA PRO A 275 29.55 -11.19 -21.69
C PRO A 275 29.79 -10.40 -20.39
N ILE A 276 29.92 -9.07 -20.44
CA ILE A 276 30.15 -8.22 -19.26
C ILE A 276 28.94 -8.21 -18.32
N LEU A 277 27.75 -8.54 -18.82
CA LEU A 277 26.50 -8.54 -18.04
C LEU A 277 26.26 -9.86 -17.30
N VAL A 278 26.89 -10.95 -17.72
CA VAL A 278 26.70 -12.28 -17.13
C VAL A 278 27.12 -12.32 -15.64
N PRO A 279 28.23 -11.69 -15.20
CA PRO A 279 28.59 -11.60 -13.78
C PRO A 279 27.56 -10.90 -12.88
N LEU A 280 26.63 -10.12 -13.42
CA LEU A 280 25.64 -9.38 -12.63
C LEU A 280 24.67 -10.31 -11.88
N ILE A 281 24.37 -11.48 -12.47
CA ILE A 281 23.49 -12.51 -11.89
C ILE A 281 24.10 -13.10 -10.61
N PRO A 282 25.33 -13.68 -10.61
CA PRO A 282 25.92 -14.22 -9.39
C PRO A 282 26.18 -13.14 -8.34
N ILE A 283 26.53 -11.91 -8.73
CA ILE A 283 26.66 -10.78 -7.77
C ILE A 283 25.34 -10.55 -7.03
N SER A 284 24.21 -10.57 -7.75
CA SER A 284 22.89 -10.35 -7.16
C SER A 284 22.46 -11.50 -6.24
N PHE A 285 22.83 -12.75 -6.58
CA PHE A 285 22.65 -13.90 -5.69
C PHE A 285 23.50 -13.80 -4.42
N ILE A 286 24.77 -13.38 -4.54
CA ILE A 286 25.65 -13.18 -3.38
C ILE A 286 25.08 -12.08 -2.48
N PHE A 287 24.61 -10.97 -3.06
CA PHE A 287 23.93 -9.91 -2.31
C PHE A 287 22.69 -10.42 -1.57
N ALA A 288 21.85 -11.22 -2.23
CA ALA A 288 20.68 -11.85 -1.61
C ALA A 288 21.06 -12.76 -0.43
N TYR A 289 22.14 -13.53 -0.59
CA TYR A 289 22.63 -14.41 0.46
C TYR A 289 23.17 -13.63 1.66
N ILE A 290 23.99 -12.60 1.43
CA ILE A 290 24.56 -11.76 2.49
C ILE A 290 23.45 -11.04 3.26
N THR A 291 22.49 -10.44 2.56
CA THR A 291 21.37 -9.71 3.19
C THR A 291 20.49 -10.65 4.01
N HIS A 292 20.17 -11.84 3.49
CA HIS A 292 19.41 -12.84 4.22
C HIS A 292 20.16 -13.29 5.48
N MET A 293 21.45 -13.62 5.38
CA MET A 293 22.24 -14.05 6.54
C MET A 293 22.40 -12.96 7.59
N ARG A 294 22.58 -11.71 7.17
CA ARG A 294 22.85 -10.59 8.08
C ARG A 294 21.60 -10.04 8.74
N PHE A 295 20.52 -9.82 7.99
CA PHE A 295 19.36 -9.05 8.45
C PHE A 295 18.14 -9.89 8.79
N TYR A 296 17.91 -11.05 8.14
CA TYR A 296 16.74 -11.88 8.42
C TYR A 296 16.60 -12.31 9.89
N PRO A 297 17.68 -12.68 10.62
CA PRO A 297 17.57 -13.07 12.02
C PRO A 297 16.96 -11.99 12.92
N ALA A 298 17.23 -10.71 12.63
CA ALA A 298 16.71 -9.58 13.40
C ALA A 298 15.19 -9.40 13.27
N PHE A 299 14.60 -9.79 12.14
CA PHE A 299 13.15 -9.78 11.95
C PHE A 299 12.47 -11.04 12.50
N ALA A 300 13.19 -12.17 12.49
CA ALA A 300 12.65 -13.44 12.95
C ALA A 300 12.59 -13.52 14.47
N LYS A 301 13.58 -12.95 15.17
CA LYS A 301 13.77 -13.07 16.62
C LYS A 301 13.98 -11.70 17.26
N THR A 302 13.26 -11.43 18.35
CA THR A 302 13.47 -10.23 19.15
C THR A 302 14.77 -10.35 19.97
N PRO A 303 15.69 -9.37 19.91
CA PRO A 303 16.93 -9.41 20.68
C PRO A 303 16.66 -9.21 22.18
N LEU A 304 17.31 -10.01 23.02
CA LEU A 304 17.18 -9.95 24.49
C LEU A 304 17.63 -8.61 25.07
N GLU A 305 18.61 -7.95 24.43
CA GLU A 305 19.08 -6.63 24.81
C GLU A 305 17.94 -5.60 24.84
N VAL A 306 17.08 -5.58 23.82
CA VAL A 306 15.92 -4.68 23.76
C VAL A 306 14.87 -5.02 24.83
N VAL A 307 14.76 -6.31 25.19
CA VAL A 307 13.83 -6.77 26.24
C VAL A 307 14.32 -6.39 27.63
N GLN A 308 15.63 -6.27 27.83
CA GLN A 308 16.22 -5.89 29.12
C GLN A 308 16.05 -4.39 29.42
N HIS A 309 15.83 -3.55 28.41
CA HIS A 309 15.59 -2.13 28.62
C HIS A 309 14.29 -1.91 29.39
N ASP A 310 14.29 -0.91 30.28
CA ASP A 310 13.12 -0.58 31.09
C ASP A 310 11.90 -0.30 30.20
N VAL A 311 10.82 -1.02 30.46
CA VAL A 311 9.57 -0.84 29.74
C VAL A 311 8.98 0.51 30.11
N LYS A 312 8.49 1.25 29.11
CA LYS A 312 7.87 2.57 29.33
C LYS A 312 6.65 2.51 30.25
N GLU A 313 5.91 1.40 30.21
CA GLU A 313 4.76 1.13 31.05
C GLU A 313 4.81 -0.33 31.53
N THR A 314 4.76 -0.56 32.84
CA THR A 314 4.65 -1.90 33.39
C THR A 314 3.20 -2.39 33.24
N PRO A 315 2.96 -3.49 32.51
CA PRO A 315 1.60 -4.00 32.33
C PRO A 315 1.03 -4.48 33.68
N ASN A 316 -0.23 -4.13 33.96
CA ASN A 316 -0.95 -4.70 35.10
C ASN A 316 -1.16 -6.21 34.86
N MET A 317 -0.99 -7.03 35.90
CA MET A 317 -1.19 -8.47 35.83
C MET A 317 -2.62 -8.83 35.40
N ASP A 318 -3.61 -8.06 35.85
CA ASP A 318 -5.02 -8.32 35.53
C ASP A 318 -5.29 -8.12 34.05
N ALA A 319 -4.70 -7.09 33.44
CA ALA A 319 -4.79 -6.82 32.01
C ALA A 319 -4.19 -7.95 31.17
N ILE A 320 -3.13 -8.60 31.67
CA ILE A 320 -2.53 -9.78 31.03
C ILE A 320 -3.51 -10.95 31.08
N TYR A 321 -4.14 -11.22 32.23
CA TYR A 321 -5.13 -12.29 32.34
C TYR A 321 -6.36 -12.03 31.45
N THR A 322 -6.88 -10.80 31.43
CA THR A 322 -8.06 -10.46 30.61
C THR A 322 -7.79 -10.55 29.11
N ALA A 323 -6.54 -10.29 28.68
CA ALA A 323 -6.17 -10.32 27.28
C ALA A 323 -6.40 -11.69 26.62
N TYR A 324 -6.18 -12.78 27.37
CA TYR A 324 -6.32 -14.16 26.88
C TYR A 324 -7.70 -14.79 27.11
N ILE A 325 -8.66 -14.04 27.68
CA ILE A 325 -10.04 -14.50 27.81
C ILE A 325 -10.69 -14.59 26.42
N PRO A 326 -11.40 -15.69 26.10
CA PRO A 326 -12.15 -15.83 24.85
C PRO A 326 -13.09 -14.64 24.62
N ALA A 327 -13.23 -14.20 23.36
CA ALA A 327 -14.00 -12.99 23.03
C ALA A 327 -15.47 -13.01 23.52
N CYS A 328 -16.08 -14.19 23.65
CA CYS A 328 -17.44 -14.35 24.18
C CYS A 328 -17.57 -14.15 25.71
N LEU A 329 -16.45 -14.17 26.44
CA LEU A 329 -16.38 -14.04 27.89
C LEU A 329 -15.65 -12.76 28.33
N ARG A 330 -15.22 -11.93 27.37
CA ARG A 330 -14.49 -10.70 27.67
C ARG A 330 -15.46 -9.65 28.22
N PRO A 331 -15.18 -9.02 29.37
CA PRO A 331 -16.00 -7.93 29.87
C PRO A 331 -15.92 -6.72 28.94
N GLU A 332 -17.01 -5.97 28.80
CA GLU A 332 -17.07 -4.77 27.94
C GLU A 332 -16.19 -3.64 28.47
N LYS A 333 -15.95 -3.58 29.79
CA LYS A 333 -15.01 -2.65 30.42
C LYS A 333 -14.07 -3.38 31.36
N LEU A 334 -12.82 -2.89 31.45
CA LEU A 334 -11.83 -3.40 32.41
C LEU A 334 -12.30 -3.22 33.87
N GLU A 335 -13.09 -2.19 34.16
CA GLU A 335 -13.72 -1.95 35.47
C GLU A 335 -14.71 -3.07 35.88
N ASP A 336 -15.25 -3.81 34.92
CA ASP A 336 -16.18 -4.91 35.21
C ASP A 336 -15.43 -6.16 35.73
N VAL A 337 -14.11 -6.25 35.52
CA VAL A 337 -13.27 -7.36 36.00
C VAL A 337 -13.22 -7.40 37.53
N ASP A 338 -13.11 -6.23 38.16
CA ASP A 338 -13.09 -6.08 39.62
C ASP A 338 -14.39 -6.61 40.24
N ILE A 339 -15.53 -6.46 39.55
CA ILE A 339 -16.85 -6.97 39.97
C ILE A 339 -16.90 -8.51 39.90
N PHE A 340 -16.21 -9.12 38.93
CA PHE A 340 -16.16 -10.59 38.78
C PHE A 340 -15.26 -11.26 39.82
N GLU A 341 -14.15 -10.62 40.24
CA GLU A 341 -13.32 -11.14 41.34
C GLU A 341 -14.07 -11.12 42.68
N ASP A 342 -14.79 -10.04 42.97
CA ASP A 342 -15.64 -9.95 44.16
C ASP A 342 -16.74 -11.03 44.17
N ALA A 343 -17.37 -11.31 43.01
CA ALA A 343 -18.36 -12.37 42.88
C ALA A 343 -17.79 -13.78 43.09
N GLN A 344 -16.53 -14.04 42.68
CA GLN A 344 -15.87 -15.32 42.94
C GLN A 344 -15.46 -15.47 44.41
N SER A 345 -15.00 -14.40 45.07
CA SER A 345 -14.60 -14.43 46.48
C SER A 345 -15.73 -14.89 47.43
N HIS A 346 -16.98 -14.55 47.11
CA HIS A 346 -18.17 -14.99 47.84
C HIS A 346 -18.50 -16.47 47.68
N THR A 347 -18.00 -17.14 46.63
CA THR A 347 -18.21 -18.58 46.41
C THR A 347 -17.18 -19.45 47.12
N THR A 348 -15.96 -18.95 47.33
CA THR A 348 -14.87 -19.68 48.01
C THR A 348 -14.89 -19.58 49.53
N SER A 349 -15.64 -18.64 50.12
CA SER A 349 -15.69 -18.44 51.59
C SER A 349 -16.60 -19.44 52.34
N ARG A 350 -17.22 -20.41 51.65
CA ARG A 350 -18.04 -21.47 52.26
C ARG A 350 -17.36 -22.85 52.17
N ALA A 351 -16.08 -22.95 52.54
CA ALA A 351 -15.53 -24.22 52.96
C ALA A 351 -15.81 -24.38 54.47
N PRO A 352 -16.55 -25.41 54.93
CA PRO A 352 -16.72 -25.65 56.35
C PRO A 352 -15.39 -26.10 56.93
N SER A 353 -14.92 -25.40 57.97
CA SER A 353 -13.84 -25.86 58.83
C SER A 353 -14.23 -27.19 59.48
N ILE A 354 -13.52 -28.26 59.13
CA ILE A 354 -13.56 -29.55 59.85
C ILE A 354 -12.47 -29.53 60.91
#